data_AF-A0A7Y3KVH5-F1
#
_entry.id   AF-A0A7Y3KVH5-F1
#
_cell.length_a   1.000
_cell.length_b   1.000
_cell.length_c   1.000
_cell.angle_alpha   90.00
_cell.angle_beta   90.00
_cell.angle_gamma   90.00
#
_symmetry.space_group_name_H-M   'P 1'
#
loop_
_entity.id
_entity.type
_entity.pdbx_description
1 polymer ?
#
loop_
_entity_poly.entity_id
_entity_poly.type
_entity_poly.pdbx_seq_one_letter_code
_entity_poly.pdbx_strand_id
1 'polypeptide(L)'
;MRSEPEGGSRAISLKRRERSQARFKQRTSRLDIFSGMAFSNLVMFAIIGTTGQTLHVHGITTIQSAAQAASSLTPIAGSLAGVIFAVGFIGSGLLAVPVLAASGSIGLSGLLGKEWGFSRKVREAPLFYVLVGLGTLGGTALSLVHVNPIKLLVFVAVINGLIAAPLLIVVLVISNDRTIMGEYVNGHWANILGWFTVVLMGAATIALFATGRVSF
;
A
#
# COMPACT_ATOMS: atom_id res chain seq x y z
N MET A 1 -0.10 -14.35 0.40
CA MET A 1 0.37 -15.52 1.16
C MET A 1 -0.67 -16.64 1.08
N ARG A 2 -0.83 -17.24 -0.10
CA ARG A 2 -1.68 -18.44 -0.27
C ARG A 2 -0.96 -19.63 0.36
N SER A 3 -1.72 -20.49 1.03
CA SER A 3 -1.31 -21.85 1.41
C SER A 3 -0.69 -22.52 0.18
N GLU A 4 0.62 -22.79 0.24
CA GLU A 4 1.28 -23.54 -0.80
C GLU A 4 0.87 -25.01 -0.67
N PRO A 5 0.44 -25.67 -1.75
CA PRO A 5 0.11 -27.10 -1.71
C PRO A 5 1.32 -27.99 -1.38
N GLU A 6 2.55 -27.45 -1.41
CA GLU A 6 3.78 -28.24 -1.30
C GLU A 6 4.56 -28.10 0.03
N GLY A 7 4.03 -27.40 1.06
CA GLY A 7 4.82 -27.11 2.27
C GLY A 7 4.13 -27.10 3.62
N GLY A 8 2.84 -27.45 3.69
CA GLY A 8 2.09 -27.32 4.94
C GLY A 8 2.06 -25.86 5.45
N SER A 9 1.98 -25.67 6.77
CA SER A 9 1.78 -24.37 7.43
C SER A 9 2.99 -23.42 7.43
N ARG A 10 4.10 -23.75 6.75
CA ARG A 10 5.32 -22.92 6.71
C ARG A 10 5.79 -22.64 5.28
N ALA A 11 6.11 -21.38 4.99
CA ALA A 11 6.65 -20.97 3.69
C ALA A 11 8.05 -21.58 3.46
N ILE A 12 8.20 -22.40 2.41
CA ILE A 12 9.49 -23.01 2.06
C ILE A 12 10.37 -21.99 1.34
N SER A 13 11.57 -21.74 1.87
CA SER A 13 12.58 -20.86 1.26
C SER A 13 12.97 -21.30 -0.15
N LEU A 14 13.27 -20.36 -1.05
CA LEU A 14 13.72 -20.68 -2.42
C LEU A 14 14.99 -21.54 -2.46
N LYS A 15 15.84 -21.47 -1.42
CA LYS A 15 17.05 -22.31 -1.25
C LYS A 15 16.75 -23.81 -1.11
N ARG A 16 15.56 -24.17 -0.62
CA ARG A 16 15.15 -25.57 -0.38
C ARG A 16 14.31 -26.16 -1.52
N ARG A 17 14.02 -25.37 -2.55
CA ARG A 17 13.27 -25.83 -3.73
C ARG A 17 14.22 -26.25 -4.83
N GLU A 18 13.73 -27.13 -5.69
CA GLU A 18 14.40 -27.42 -6.94
C GLU A 18 14.61 -26.11 -7.74
N ARG A 19 15.80 -25.95 -8.36
CA ARG A 19 16.19 -24.69 -9.05
C ARG A 19 15.15 -24.23 -10.09
N SER A 20 14.47 -25.17 -10.74
CA SER A 20 13.39 -24.88 -11.69
C SER A 20 12.18 -24.22 -11.01
N GLN A 21 11.68 -24.82 -9.92
CA GLN A 21 10.55 -24.31 -9.16
C GLN A 21 10.84 -22.96 -8.50
N ALA A 22 12.06 -22.75 -8.01
CA ALA A 22 12.48 -21.49 -7.42
C ALA A 22 12.45 -20.33 -8.44
N ARG A 23 12.99 -20.57 -9.65
CA ARG A 23 12.96 -19.59 -10.74
C ARG A 23 11.55 -19.31 -11.25
N PHE A 24 10.72 -20.34 -11.36
CA PHE A 24 9.32 -20.17 -11.74
C PHE A 24 8.56 -19.30 -10.73
N LYS A 25 8.67 -19.60 -9.43
CA LYS A 25 8.05 -18.81 -8.36
C LYS A 25 8.52 -17.35 -8.37
N GLN A 26 9.81 -17.10 -8.56
CA GLN A 26 10.37 -15.75 -8.63
C GLN A 26 9.83 -14.99 -9.85
N ARG A 27 9.77 -15.63 -11.02
CA ARG A 27 9.25 -15.02 -12.26
C ARG A 27 7.76 -14.70 -12.15
N THR A 28 6.96 -15.64 -11.65
CA THR A 28 5.51 -15.44 -11.46
C THR A 28 5.24 -14.32 -10.45
N SER A 29 5.99 -14.27 -9.34
CA SER A 29 5.83 -13.20 -8.35
C SER A 29 6.24 -11.83 -8.91
N ARG A 30 7.29 -11.77 -9.72
CA ARG A 30 7.70 -10.53 -10.41
C ARG A 30 6.68 -10.07 -11.44
N LEU A 31 6.12 -10.99 -12.22
CA LEU A 31 5.08 -10.68 -13.20
C LEU A 31 3.82 -10.16 -12.51
N ASP A 32 3.40 -10.81 -11.42
CA ASP A 32 2.26 -10.37 -10.61
C ASP A 32 2.47 -8.94 -10.09
N ILE A 33 3.59 -8.66 -9.42
CA ILE A 33 3.92 -7.32 -8.92
C ILE A 33 4.01 -6.31 -10.07
N PHE A 34 4.67 -6.64 -11.18
CA PHE A 34 4.84 -5.71 -12.29
C PHE A 34 3.51 -5.39 -12.96
N SER A 35 2.66 -6.39 -13.19
CA SER A 35 1.31 -6.19 -13.75
C SER A 35 0.44 -5.35 -12.81
N GLY A 36 0.46 -5.64 -11.51
CA GLY A 36 -0.30 -4.91 -10.51
C GLY A 36 0.17 -3.45 -10.41
N MET A 37 1.48 -3.21 -10.38
CA MET A 37 2.06 -1.87 -10.35
C MET A 37 1.81 -1.10 -11.63
N ALA A 38 1.93 -1.73 -12.81
CA ALA A 38 1.66 -1.08 -14.09
C ALA A 38 0.19 -0.65 -14.20
N PHE A 39 -0.74 -1.54 -13.85
CA PHE A 39 -2.16 -1.22 -13.82
C PHE A 39 -2.48 -0.11 -12.81
N SER A 40 -1.90 -0.17 -11.61
CA SER A 40 -2.09 0.86 -10.59
C SER A 40 -1.57 2.23 -11.03
N ASN A 41 -0.40 2.28 -11.68
CA ASN A 41 0.16 3.52 -12.22
C ASN A 41 -0.68 4.08 -13.37
N LEU A 42 -1.20 3.22 -14.26
CA LEU A 42 -2.11 3.64 -15.33
C LEU A 42 -3.35 4.34 -14.75
N VAL A 43 -3.98 3.74 -13.74
CA VAL A 43 -5.14 4.33 -13.05
C VAL A 43 -4.76 5.65 -12.36
N MET A 44 -3.60 5.71 -11.70
CA MET A 44 -3.11 6.94 -11.07
C MET A 44 -2.95 8.06 -12.09
N PHE A 45 -2.32 7.82 -13.24
CA PHE A 45 -2.16 8.83 -14.29
C PHE A 45 -3.50 9.23 -14.90
N ALA A 46 -4.45 8.31 -15.05
CA ALA A 46 -5.81 8.65 -15.49
C ALA A 46 -6.52 9.58 -14.49
N ILE A 47 -6.40 9.34 -13.19
CA ILE A 47 -6.95 10.22 -12.15
C ILE A 47 -6.30 11.60 -12.20
N ILE A 48 -4.97 11.68 -12.29
CA ILE A 48 -4.24 12.95 -12.38
C ILE A 48 -4.63 13.72 -13.64
N GLY A 49 -4.68 13.06 -14.80
CA GLY A 49 -5.04 13.68 -16.07
C GLY A 49 -6.48 14.19 -16.09
N THR A 50 -7.43 13.37 -15.62
CA THR A 50 -8.85 13.75 -15.56
C THR A 50 -9.06 14.91 -14.59
N THR A 51 -8.58 14.81 -13.35
CA THR A 51 -8.70 15.92 -12.37
C THR A 51 -7.98 17.20 -12.82
N GLY A 52 -6.84 17.08 -13.50
CA GLY A 52 -6.14 18.21 -14.09
C GLY A 52 -6.91 18.90 -15.21
N GLN A 53 -7.54 18.15 -16.11
CA GLN A 53 -8.31 18.74 -17.23
C GLN A 53 -9.72 19.21 -16.82
N THR A 54 -10.21 18.76 -15.67
CA THR A 54 -11.57 19.07 -15.21
C THR A 54 -11.53 20.06 -14.06
N LEU A 55 -11.13 19.64 -12.87
CA LEU A 55 -11.16 20.47 -11.66
C LEU A 55 -10.19 21.64 -11.75
N HIS A 56 -8.95 21.40 -12.17
CA HIS A 56 -7.93 22.45 -12.16
C HIS A 56 -8.24 23.57 -13.17
N VAL A 57 -8.76 23.22 -14.35
CA VAL A 57 -9.22 24.21 -15.36
C VAL A 57 -10.37 25.07 -14.82
N HIS A 58 -11.22 24.53 -13.95
CA HIS A 58 -12.31 25.26 -13.29
C HIS A 58 -11.86 25.95 -11.98
N GLY A 59 -10.55 26.06 -11.72
CA GLY A 59 -10.00 26.73 -10.55
C GLY A 59 -10.13 25.95 -9.24
N ILE A 60 -10.63 24.72 -9.27
CA ILE A 60 -10.75 23.85 -8.08
C ILE A 60 -9.39 23.22 -7.82
N THR A 61 -8.61 23.84 -6.93
CA THR A 61 -7.27 23.38 -6.55
C THR A 61 -7.24 22.59 -5.24
N THR A 62 -8.31 22.69 -4.44
CA THR A 62 -8.43 21.99 -3.15
C THR A 62 -9.69 21.15 -3.13
N ILE A 63 -9.53 19.83 -3.10
CA ILE A 63 -10.63 18.87 -3.03
C ILE A 63 -11.00 18.67 -1.56
N GLN A 64 -12.23 19.02 -1.21
CA GLN A 64 -12.76 18.91 0.14
C GLN A 64 -13.80 17.79 0.27
N SER A 65 -14.29 17.21 -0.83
CA SER A 65 -15.30 16.15 -0.76
C SER A 65 -15.18 15.12 -1.88
N ALA A 66 -15.72 13.92 -1.62
CA ALA A 66 -15.85 12.87 -2.64
C ALA A 66 -16.76 13.30 -3.81
N ALA A 67 -17.75 14.16 -3.56
CA ALA A 67 -18.60 14.72 -4.62
C ALA A 67 -17.81 15.61 -5.58
N GLN A 68 -16.86 16.41 -5.06
CA GLN A 68 -15.96 17.19 -5.91
C GLN A 68 -15.04 16.27 -6.72
N ALA A 69 -14.49 15.22 -6.10
CA ALA A 69 -13.71 14.22 -6.83
C ALA A 69 -14.52 13.54 -7.95
N ALA A 70 -15.78 13.19 -7.70
CA ALA A 70 -16.66 12.57 -8.70
C ALA A 70 -16.92 13.48 -9.92
N SER A 71 -16.97 14.81 -9.71
CA SER A 71 -17.16 15.77 -10.79
C SER A 71 -16.02 15.75 -11.83
N SER A 72 -14.85 15.19 -11.49
CA SER A 72 -13.74 15.04 -12.44
C SER A 72 -14.06 14.07 -13.57
N LEU A 73 -15.03 13.18 -13.36
CA LEU A 73 -15.49 12.21 -14.35
C LEU A 73 -16.65 12.73 -15.19
N THR A 74 -17.23 13.89 -14.87
CA THR A 74 -18.40 14.45 -15.58
C THR A 74 -18.16 14.59 -17.10
N PRO A 75 -17.00 15.02 -17.61
CA PRO A 75 -16.80 15.13 -19.06
C PRO A 75 -16.76 13.80 -19.80
N ILE A 76 -16.51 12.69 -19.11
CA ILE A 76 -16.42 11.35 -19.71
C ILE A 76 -17.71 10.57 -19.50
N ALA A 77 -18.30 10.66 -18.30
CA ALA A 77 -19.44 9.86 -17.87
C ALA A 77 -20.76 10.64 -17.75
N GLY A 78 -20.75 11.96 -17.97
CA GLY A 78 -21.93 12.81 -17.88
C GLY A 78 -22.65 12.69 -16.54
N SER A 79 -23.97 12.45 -16.60
CA SER A 79 -24.83 12.27 -15.43
C SER A 79 -24.49 11.02 -14.60
N LEU A 80 -23.81 10.02 -15.19
CA LEU A 80 -23.42 8.79 -14.50
C LEU A 80 -22.09 8.92 -13.73
N ALA A 81 -21.38 10.05 -13.85
CA ALA A 81 -20.09 10.26 -13.20
C ALA A 81 -20.13 9.99 -11.69
N GLY A 82 -21.17 10.49 -11.00
CA GLY A 82 -21.36 10.26 -9.57
C GLY A 82 -21.55 8.77 -9.22
N VAL A 83 -22.34 8.05 -10.02
CA VAL A 83 -22.63 6.62 -9.78
C VAL A 83 -21.38 5.78 -10.04
N ILE A 84 -20.69 6.01 -11.16
CA ILE A 84 -19.46 5.28 -11.52
C ILE A 84 -18.37 5.56 -10.49
N PHE A 85 -18.20 6.82 -10.07
CA PHE A 85 -17.27 7.17 -9.00
C PHE A 85 -17.63 6.45 -7.70
N ALA A 86 -18.91 6.49 -7.28
CA ALA A 86 -19.34 5.86 -6.03
C ALA A 86 -19.09 4.34 -6.04
N VAL A 87 -19.43 3.65 -7.12
CA VAL A 87 -19.20 2.21 -7.26
C VAL A 87 -17.70 1.88 -7.18
N GLY A 88 -16.86 2.62 -7.91
CA GLY A 88 -15.41 2.42 -7.88
C GLY A 88 -14.80 2.75 -6.51
N PHE A 89 -15.19 3.88 -5.94
CA PHE A 89 -14.68 4.37 -4.65
C PHE A 89 -15.05 3.42 -3.50
N ILE A 90 -16.34 3.05 -3.39
CA ILE A 90 -16.81 2.10 -2.37
C ILE A 90 -16.21 0.72 -2.60
N GLY A 91 -16.17 0.23 -3.84
CA GLY A 91 -15.59 -1.07 -4.18
C GLY A 91 -14.10 -1.14 -3.79
N SER A 92 -13.34 -0.09 -4.09
CA SER A 92 -11.92 -0.01 -3.71
C SER A 92 -11.73 0.01 -2.19
N GLY A 93 -12.57 0.74 -1.45
CA GLY A 93 -12.54 0.79 0.01
C GLY A 93 -12.86 -0.57 0.65
N LEU A 94 -13.89 -1.26 0.15
CA LEU A 94 -14.29 -2.56 0.67
C LEU A 94 -13.20 -3.63 0.49
N LEU A 95 -12.43 -3.56 -0.61
CA LEU A 95 -11.27 -4.43 -0.83
C LEU A 95 -10.05 -4.01 0.00
N ALA A 96 -9.83 -2.70 0.18
CA ALA A 96 -8.66 -2.19 0.89
C ALA A 96 -8.73 -2.42 2.40
N VAL A 97 -9.89 -2.26 3.03
CA VAL A 97 -10.03 -2.34 4.50
C VAL A 97 -9.53 -3.68 5.06
N PRO A 98 -9.97 -4.86 4.57
CA PRO A 98 -9.49 -6.14 5.08
C PRO A 98 -7.99 -6.35 4.83
N VAL A 99 -7.50 -5.97 3.64
CA VAL A 99 -6.11 -6.19 3.24
C VAL A 99 -5.16 -5.36 4.11
N LEU A 100 -5.47 -4.07 4.32
CA LEU A 100 -4.65 -3.17 5.12
C LEU A 100 -4.72 -3.51 6.61
N ALA A 101 -5.92 -3.76 7.14
CA ALA A 101 -6.10 -4.15 8.55
C ALA A 101 -5.34 -5.45 8.86
N ALA A 102 -5.43 -6.44 7.96
CA ALA A 102 -4.70 -7.69 8.12
C ALA A 102 -3.19 -7.50 8.02
N SER A 103 -2.71 -6.75 7.01
CA SER A 103 -1.28 -6.53 6.79
C SER A 103 -0.61 -5.82 7.96
N GLY A 104 -1.21 -4.75 8.47
CA GLY A 104 -0.71 -4.02 9.64
C GLY A 104 -0.70 -4.87 10.89
N SER A 105 -1.78 -5.64 11.12
CA SER A 105 -1.89 -6.52 12.29
C SER A 105 -0.90 -7.69 12.25
N ILE A 106 -0.64 -8.26 11.08
CA ILE A 106 0.40 -9.28 10.87
C ILE A 106 1.78 -8.69 11.16
N GLY A 107 2.08 -7.50 10.62
CA GLY A 107 3.35 -6.82 10.84
C GLY A 107 3.62 -6.58 12.32
N LEU A 108 2.69 -5.95 13.02
CA LEU A 108 2.82 -5.66 14.46
C LEU A 108 2.88 -6.93 15.32
N SER A 109 2.03 -7.92 15.04
CA SER A 109 2.06 -9.18 15.80
C SER A 109 3.38 -9.93 15.59
N GLY A 110 3.90 -9.91 14.36
CA GLY A 110 5.20 -10.50 14.02
C GLY A 110 6.38 -9.79 14.70
N LEU A 111 6.37 -8.46 14.75
CA LEU A 111 7.39 -7.67 15.47
C LEU A 111 7.40 -7.96 16.97
N LEU A 112 6.24 -8.28 17.55
CA LEU A 112 6.09 -8.64 18.96
C LEU A 112 6.29 -10.15 19.22
N GLY A 113 6.69 -10.92 18.21
CA GLY A 113 6.92 -12.38 18.33
C GLY A 113 5.66 -13.18 18.66
N LYS A 114 4.47 -12.63 18.41
CA LYS A 114 3.18 -13.27 18.72
C LYS A 114 2.65 -14.00 17.49
N GLU A 115 1.88 -15.07 17.71
CA GLU A 115 1.19 -15.78 16.64
C GLU A 115 0.16 -14.87 15.93
N TRP A 116 0.00 -15.06 14.62
CA TRP A 116 -0.85 -14.23 13.76
C TRP A 116 -1.49 -15.04 12.64
N GLY A 117 -2.53 -14.46 12.01
CA GLY A 117 -3.17 -15.00 10.82
C GLY A 117 -4.61 -15.49 11.03
N PHE A 118 -5.45 -15.30 10.01
CA PHE A 118 -6.86 -15.71 10.03
C PHE A 118 -7.09 -17.23 10.08
N SER A 119 -6.06 -18.03 9.81
CA SER A 119 -6.10 -19.49 9.94
C SER A 119 -5.95 -19.98 11.38
N ARG A 120 -5.59 -19.11 12.32
CA ARG A 120 -5.46 -19.42 13.76
C ARG A 120 -6.78 -19.12 14.47
N LYS A 121 -7.06 -19.84 15.56
CA LYS A 121 -8.23 -19.51 16.40
C LYS A 121 -8.03 -18.16 17.10
N VAL A 122 -9.12 -17.47 17.42
CA VAL A 122 -9.08 -16.17 18.15
C VAL A 122 -8.28 -16.26 19.45
N ARG A 123 -8.37 -17.39 20.16
CA ARG A 123 -7.61 -17.66 21.38
C ARG A 123 -6.11 -17.90 21.15
N GLU A 124 -5.71 -18.34 19.95
CA GLU A 124 -4.32 -18.62 19.59
C GLU A 124 -3.58 -17.37 19.11
N ALA A 125 -4.29 -16.40 18.52
CA ALA A 125 -3.73 -15.15 18.03
C ALA A 125 -4.51 -13.92 18.53
N PRO A 126 -4.70 -13.74 19.86
CA PRO A 126 -5.59 -12.71 20.40
C PRO A 126 -5.14 -11.30 20.02
N LEU A 127 -3.83 -11.06 20.00
CA LEU A 127 -3.26 -9.75 19.62
C LEU A 127 -3.60 -9.39 18.17
N PHE A 128 -3.50 -10.34 17.24
CA PHE A 128 -3.84 -10.11 15.83
C PHE A 128 -5.31 -9.71 15.68
N TYR A 129 -6.24 -10.44 16.29
CA TYR A 129 -7.67 -10.12 16.21
C TYR A 129 -8.03 -8.81 16.92
N VAL A 130 -7.37 -8.48 18.03
CA VAL A 130 -7.53 -7.18 18.70
C VAL A 130 -7.05 -6.05 17.79
N LEU A 131 -5.89 -6.19 17.14
CA LEU A 131 -5.37 -5.17 16.23
C LEU A 131 -6.28 -4.97 15.01
N VAL A 132 -6.79 -6.06 14.41
CA VAL A 132 -7.75 -5.99 13.29
C VAL A 132 -9.04 -5.30 13.74
N GLY A 133 -9.58 -5.70 14.89
CA GLY A 133 -10.81 -5.12 15.45
C GLY A 133 -10.64 -3.65 15.80
N LEU A 134 -9.53 -3.29 16.44
CA LEU A 134 -9.22 -1.92 16.83
C LEU A 134 -8.96 -1.02 15.61
N GLY A 135 -8.29 -1.52 14.58
CA GLY A 135 -8.13 -0.78 13.32
C GLY A 135 -9.47 -0.55 12.60
N THR A 136 -10.33 -1.58 12.54
CA THR A 136 -11.63 -1.50 11.88
C THR A 136 -12.60 -0.58 12.64
N LEU A 137 -12.73 -0.78 13.95
CA LEU A 137 -13.56 0.06 14.82
C LEU A 137 -13.02 1.49 14.91
N GLY A 138 -11.70 1.65 15.00
CA GLY A 138 -11.03 2.94 15.02
C GLY A 138 -11.28 3.74 13.74
N GLY A 139 -11.09 3.14 12.57
CA GLY A 139 -11.40 3.78 11.28
C GLY A 139 -12.89 4.12 11.13
N THR A 140 -13.78 3.25 11.60
CA THR A 140 -15.23 3.49 11.61
C THR A 140 -15.58 4.66 12.53
N ALA A 141 -15.04 4.68 13.75
CA ALA A 141 -15.25 5.76 14.71
C ALA A 141 -14.71 7.10 14.17
N LEU A 142 -13.56 7.08 13.49
CA LEU A 142 -12.98 8.27 12.88
C LEU A 142 -13.88 8.84 11.78
N SER A 143 -14.63 7.98 11.08
CA SER A 143 -15.62 8.37 10.07
C SER A 143 -16.86 9.05 10.67
N LEU A 144 -17.11 8.89 11.97
CA LEU A 144 -18.19 9.56 12.70
C LEU A 144 -17.79 10.95 13.22
N VAL A 145 -16.49 11.26 13.23
CA VAL A 145 -16.00 12.59 13.61
C VAL A 145 -16.17 13.53 12.41
N HIS A 146 -16.50 14.79 12.65
CA HIS A 146 -16.67 15.84 11.61
C HIS A 146 -15.35 16.27 10.92
N VAL A 147 -14.34 15.41 10.89
CA VAL A 147 -13.08 15.66 10.20
C VAL A 147 -13.25 15.36 8.72
N ASN A 148 -12.68 16.20 7.86
CA ASN A 148 -12.69 15.97 6.42
C ASN A 148 -11.96 14.67 6.05
N PRO A 149 -12.64 13.65 5.50
CA PRO A 149 -12.01 12.37 5.15
C PRO A 149 -10.96 12.51 4.04
N ILE A 150 -11.14 13.44 3.11
CA ILE A 150 -10.17 13.68 2.03
C ILE A 150 -8.86 14.22 2.60
N LYS A 151 -8.92 15.15 3.56
CA LYS A 151 -7.72 15.63 4.26
C LYS A 151 -7.02 14.50 5.02
N LEU A 152 -7.78 13.63 5.68
CA LEU A 152 -7.23 12.48 6.39
C LEU A 152 -6.55 11.49 5.43
N LEU A 153 -7.14 11.22 4.26
CA LEU A 153 -6.52 10.38 3.23
C LEU A 153 -5.18 10.97 2.76
N VAL A 154 -5.11 12.29 2.53
CA VAL A 154 -3.87 12.98 2.17
C VAL A 154 -2.85 12.89 3.32
N PHE A 155 -3.29 13.11 4.56
CA PHE A 155 -2.43 13.00 5.74
C PHE A 155 -1.82 11.60 5.90
N VAL A 156 -2.64 10.56 5.76
CA VAL A 156 -2.19 9.16 5.80
C VAL A 156 -1.21 8.88 4.66
N ALA A 157 -1.44 9.41 3.45
CA ALA A 157 -0.52 9.27 2.34
C ALA A 157 0.85 9.91 2.61
N VAL A 158 0.88 11.09 3.25
CA VAL A 158 2.12 11.76 3.67
C VAL A 158 2.87 10.92 4.70
N ILE A 159 2.18 10.43 5.75
CA ILE A 159 2.77 9.53 6.75
C ILE A 159 3.31 8.26 6.08
N ASN A 160 2.56 7.67 5.15
CA ASN A 160 3.00 6.47 4.43
C ASN A 160 4.27 6.75 3.63
N GLY A 161 4.38 7.90 2.96
CA GLY A 161 5.60 8.31 2.25
C GLY A 161 6.80 8.45 3.19
N LEU A 162 6.59 9.07 4.35
CA LEU A 162 7.60 9.24 5.40
C LEU A 162 8.12 7.90 5.94
N ILE A 163 7.20 6.97 6.25
CA ILE A 163 7.53 5.64 6.81
C ILE A 163 8.11 4.71 5.75
N ALA A 164 7.71 4.85 4.49
CA ALA A 164 8.16 3.96 3.43
C ALA A 164 9.67 4.09 3.14
N ALA A 165 10.27 5.27 3.34
CA ALA A 165 11.72 5.46 3.18
C ALA A 165 12.57 4.57 4.11
N PRO A 166 12.42 4.62 5.46
CA PRO A 166 13.16 3.75 6.37
C PRO A 166 12.80 2.26 6.17
N LEU A 167 11.55 1.93 5.87
CA LEU A 167 11.17 0.55 5.56
C LEU A 167 11.91 0.03 4.31
N LEU A 168 12.05 0.85 3.27
CA LEU A 168 12.78 0.48 2.07
C LEU A 168 14.27 0.28 2.35
N ILE A 169 14.88 1.07 3.24
CA ILE A 169 16.26 0.85 3.69
C ILE A 169 16.40 -0.53 4.32
N VAL A 170 15.51 -0.89 5.26
CA VAL A 170 15.51 -2.21 5.91
C VAL A 170 15.37 -3.32 4.87
N VAL A 171 14.44 -3.18 3.92
CA VAL A 171 14.26 -4.16 2.84
C VAL A 171 15.50 -4.28 1.97
N LEU A 172 16.18 -3.18 1.62
CA LEU A 172 17.40 -3.20 0.82
C LEU A 172 18.56 -3.85 1.57
N VAL A 173 18.72 -3.57 2.87
CA VAL A 173 19.77 -4.20 3.70
C VAL A 173 19.54 -5.70 3.76
N ILE A 174 18.32 -6.15 4.08
CA ILE A 174 17.98 -7.58 4.15
C ILE A 174 18.13 -8.25 2.78
N SER A 175 17.75 -7.57 1.70
CA SER A 175 17.81 -8.11 0.32
C SER A 175 19.24 -8.19 -0.22
N ASN A 176 20.18 -7.45 0.36
CA ASN A 176 21.61 -7.52 0.03
C ASN A 176 22.39 -8.50 0.92
N ASP A 177 21.82 -8.94 2.04
CA ASP A 177 22.47 -9.87 2.94
C ASP A 177 22.54 -11.29 2.35
N ARG A 178 23.76 -11.77 2.05
CA ARG A 178 24.01 -13.11 1.52
C ARG A 178 23.71 -14.23 2.52
N THR A 179 23.79 -13.97 3.83
CA THR A 179 23.44 -14.97 4.85
C THR A 179 21.95 -15.29 4.78
N ILE A 180 21.11 -14.26 4.63
CA ILE A 180 19.65 -14.38 4.53
C ILE A 180 19.25 -14.85 3.13
N MET A 181 19.63 -14.11 2.07
CA MET A 181 19.15 -14.33 0.70
C MET A 181 19.95 -15.36 -0.11
N GLY A 182 21.21 -15.63 0.25
CA GLY A 182 22.12 -16.53 -0.47
C GLY A 182 22.39 -16.09 -1.90
N GLU A 183 22.04 -16.92 -2.88
CA GLU A 183 22.24 -16.64 -4.31
C GLU A 183 21.22 -15.63 -4.87
N TYR A 184 20.14 -15.33 -4.14
CA TYR A 184 19.04 -14.46 -4.60
C TYR A 184 19.16 -13.01 -4.11
N VAL A 185 20.39 -12.53 -3.83
CA VAL A 185 20.64 -11.13 -3.46
C VAL A 185 20.27 -10.16 -4.58
N ASN A 186 20.02 -8.90 -4.23
CA ASN A 186 19.77 -7.86 -5.21
C ASN A 186 20.94 -7.70 -6.20
N GLY A 187 20.59 -7.54 -7.48
CA GLY A 187 21.55 -7.17 -8.51
C GLY A 187 21.94 -5.70 -8.44
N HIS A 188 23.00 -5.32 -9.16
CA HIS A 188 23.54 -3.96 -9.16
C HIS A 188 22.49 -2.89 -9.51
N TRP A 189 21.71 -3.12 -10.56
CA TRP A 189 20.64 -2.20 -10.99
C TRP A 189 19.51 -2.07 -9.97
N ALA A 190 19.10 -3.17 -9.33
CA ALA A 190 18.07 -3.14 -8.30
C ALA A 190 18.54 -2.34 -7.07
N ASN A 191 19.83 -2.44 -6.73
CA ASN A 191 20.42 -1.69 -5.64
C ASN A 191 20.52 -0.19 -5.97
N ILE A 192 20.97 0.18 -7.19
CA ILE A 192 21.00 1.59 -7.63
C ILE A 192 19.61 2.21 -7.57
N LEU A 193 18.61 1.57 -8.19
CA LEU A 193 17.24 2.08 -8.20
C LEU A 193 16.65 2.15 -6.79
N GLY A 194 16.93 1.15 -5.95
CA GLY A 194 16.51 1.12 -4.56
C GLY A 194 17.06 2.29 -3.75
N TRP A 195 18.38 2.48 -3.76
CA TRP A 195 19.02 3.59 -3.04
C TRP A 195 18.65 4.96 -3.60
N PHE A 196 18.53 5.08 -4.92
CA PHE A 196 18.00 6.30 -5.54
C PHE A 196 16.60 6.64 -5.02
N THR A 197 15.73 5.65 -4.92
CA THR A 197 14.37 5.82 -4.37
C THR A 197 14.40 6.26 -2.90
N VAL A 198 15.27 5.65 -2.08
CA VAL A 198 15.48 6.07 -0.68
C VAL A 198 15.91 7.52 -0.60
N VAL A 199 16.90 7.93 -1.41
CA VAL A 199 17.40 9.32 -1.44
C VAL A 199 16.29 10.28 -1.88
N LEU A 200 15.54 9.93 -2.92
CA LEU A 200 14.44 10.76 -3.41
C LEU A 200 13.35 10.95 -2.36
N MET A 201 12.94 9.87 -1.67
CA MET A 201 11.93 9.93 -0.61
C MET A 201 12.43 10.68 0.62
N GLY A 202 13.71 10.50 0.98
CA GLY A 202 14.36 11.23 2.07
C GLY A 202 14.45 12.72 1.76
N ALA A 203 14.86 13.09 0.55
CA ALA A 203 14.90 14.48 0.10
C ALA A 203 13.50 15.12 0.09
N ALA A 204 12.49 14.42 -0.41
CA ALA A 204 11.10 14.88 -0.40
C ALA A 204 10.58 15.08 1.04
N THR A 205 10.94 14.18 1.95
CA THR A 205 10.63 14.29 3.38
C THR A 205 11.28 15.52 4.00
N ILE A 206 12.58 15.72 3.78
CA ILE A 206 13.32 16.88 4.32
C ILE A 206 12.73 18.17 3.74
N ALA A 207 12.43 18.21 2.44
CA ALA A 207 11.81 19.35 1.78
C ALA A 207 10.42 19.68 2.37
N LEU A 208 9.62 18.66 2.68
CA LEU A 208 8.32 18.83 3.33
C LEU A 208 8.47 19.52 4.69
N PHE A 209 9.40 19.06 5.54
CA PHE A 209 9.66 19.67 6.84
C PHE A 209 10.29 21.07 6.71
N ALA A 210 11.24 21.25 5.79
CA ALA A 210 11.94 22.53 5.59
C ALA A 210 11.02 23.63 5.02
N THR A 211 10.05 23.26 4.18
CA THR A 211 9.11 24.24 3.59
C THR A 211 8.03 24.66 4.60
N GLY A 212 7.93 24.02 5.77
CA GLY A 212 7.00 24.41 6.84
C GLY A 212 5.51 24.36 6.46
N ARG A 213 5.14 23.85 5.28
CA ARG A 213 3.76 23.73 4.78
C ARG A 213 3.01 22.55 5.37
N VAL A 214 3.28 22.25 6.63
CA VAL A 214 2.43 21.37 7.44
C VAL A 214 1.37 22.26 8.11
N SER A 215 0.51 22.87 7.30
CA SER A 215 -0.75 23.44 7.80
C SER A 215 -1.85 22.41 7.55
N PHE A 216 -2.29 21.77 8.63
CA PHE A 216 -3.45 20.86 8.66
C PHE A 216 -4.77 21.63 8.57
#